data_AF-A0A4U0WBS8-F1
#
_entry.id   AF-A0A4U0WBS8-F1
#
_cell.length_a   1.000
_cell.length_b   1.000
_cell.length_c   1.000
_cell.angle_alpha   90.00
_cell.angle_beta   90.00
_cell.angle_gamma   90.00
#
_symmetry.space_group_name_H-M   'P 1'
#
loop_
_entity.id
_entity.type
_entity.pdbx_description
1 polymer ?
#
loop_
_entity_poly.entity_id
_entity_poly.type
_entity_poly.pdbx_seq_one_letter_code
_entity_poly.pdbx_strand_id
1 'polypeptide(L)'
;MKKALRQGTYAALNIYFQTDLYGNILGQCTLPANVGSNPSPSVYVSDGCNVLAATMPGGNIAGYNLGKTAVHEAGHWLGLLHTFEGYSCSGNGDFIADTPQESTSTDGCPAKPAKDSCASVAGVDPIHNYMDYSTDACYTNFTPGQGQRMQTMWSMYRSGK
;
A
#
# COMPACT_ATOMS: atom_id res chain seq x y z
N MET A 1 13.27 -3.37 -18.10
CA MET A 1 13.84 -3.25 -16.74
C MET A 1 13.62 -4.53 -15.91
N LYS A 2 12.42 -4.81 -15.36
CA LYS A 2 12.21 -5.90 -14.37
C LYS A 2 12.76 -7.28 -14.78
N LYS A 3 12.60 -7.68 -16.05
CA LYS A 3 13.15 -8.96 -16.57
C LYS A 3 14.66 -9.15 -16.34
N ALA A 4 15.43 -8.06 -16.38
CA ALA A 4 16.89 -8.12 -16.23
C ALA A 4 17.37 -7.94 -14.78
N LEU A 5 16.56 -7.30 -13.93
CA LEU A 5 16.97 -6.87 -12.59
C LEU A 5 16.32 -7.68 -11.46
N ARG A 6 15.24 -8.44 -11.74
CA ARG A 6 14.56 -9.25 -10.72
C ARG A 6 15.52 -10.27 -10.10
N GLN A 7 15.47 -10.39 -8.79
CA GLN A 7 16.23 -11.38 -8.02
C GLN A 7 15.33 -12.18 -7.07
N GLY A 8 15.82 -13.32 -6.62
CA GLY A 8 15.10 -14.23 -5.72
C GLY A 8 14.00 -15.02 -6.41
N THR A 9 13.12 -15.65 -5.62
CA THR A 9 11.94 -16.40 -6.08
C THR A 9 10.68 -15.51 -6.08
N TYR A 10 9.48 -16.07 -6.22
CA TYR A 10 8.24 -15.29 -6.11
C TYR A 10 7.98 -14.79 -4.66
N ALA A 11 8.61 -15.44 -3.68
CA ALA A 11 8.63 -15.01 -2.28
C ALA A 11 9.42 -13.72 -2.03
N ALA A 12 10.28 -13.30 -2.95
CA ALA A 12 11.13 -12.11 -2.79
C ALA A 12 10.44 -10.84 -3.33
N LEU A 13 10.27 -9.84 -2.45
CA LEU A 13 9.83 -8.52 -2.86
C LEU A 13 10.94 -7.81 -3.62
N ASN A 14 10.68 -7.48 -4.88
CA ASN A 14 11.54 -6.63 -5.69
C ASN A 14 10.93 -5.22 -5.78
N ILE A 15 11.70 -4.19 -5.40
CA ILE A 15 11.29 -2.78 -5.47
C ILE A 15 12.20 -2.06 -6.46
N TYR A 16 11.60 -1.39 -7.43
CA TYR A 16 12.29 -0.67 -8.49
C TYR A 16 12.02 0.83 -8.36
N PHE A 17 13.07 1.58 -7.99
CA PHE A 17 13.02 3.03 -7.93
C PHE A 17 13.26 3.62 -9.32
N GLN A 18 12.33 4.42 -9.82
CA GLN A 18 12.33 4.96 -11.18
C GLN A 18 12.23 6.49 -11.15
N THR A 19 12.85 7.16 -12.11
CA THR A 19 12.79 8.63 -12.24
C THR A 19 11.43 9.13 -12.73
N ASP A 20 10.68 8.26 -13.40
CA ASP A 20 9.40 8.54 -14.03
C ASP A 20 8.51 7.30 -13.95
N LEU A 21 7.23 7.53 -13.70
CA LEU A 21 6.18 6.50 -13.71
C LEU A 21 5.03 6.98 -14.61
N TYR A 22 4.43 6.04 -15.34
CA TYR A 22 3.25 6.33 -16.16
C TYR A 22 2.02 6.58 -15.29
N GLY A 23 1.19 7.57 -15.67
CA GLY A 23 -0.09 7.82 -15.01
C GLY A 23 -0.06 8.80 -13.84
N ASN A 24 1.03 9.55 -13.65
CA ASN A 24 1.20 10.54 -12.57
C ASN A 24 1.02 9.94 -11.17
N ILE A 25 1.49 8.71 -10.97
CA ILE A 25 1.46 8.01 -9.68
C ILE A 25 2.81 8.13 -8.95
N LEU A 26 2.77 8.01 -7.62
CA LEU A 26 3.97 7.97 -6.78
C LEU A 26 4.57 6.57 -6.67
N GLY A 27 3.73 5.54 -6.79
CA GLY A 27 4.14 4.15 -6.73
C GLY A 27 3.03 3.21 -7.19
N GLN A 28 3.39 1.95 -7.39
CA GLN A 28 2.45 0.85 -7.62
C GLN A 28 3.11 -0.50 -7.33
N CYS A 29 2.44 -1.35 -6.55
CA CYS A 29 2.74 -2.77 -6.42
C CYS A 29 1.62 -3.68 -6.91
N THR A 30 2.00 -4.90 -7.27
CA THR A 30 1.06 -5.99 -7.48
C THR A 30 0.50 -6.50 -6.15
N LEU A 31 -0.82 -6.67 -6.06
CA LEU A 31 -1.45 -7.44 -4.99
C LEU A 31 -1.04 -8.93 -5.08
N PRO A 32 -1.04 -9.67 -3.96
CA PRO A 32 -0.90 -11.12 -3.98
C PRO A 32 -1.99 -11.77 -4.83
N ALA A 33 -1.60 -12.76 -5.64
CA ALA A 33 -2.50 -13.52 -6.49
C ALA A 33 -2.14 -15.01 -6.44
N ASN A 34 -3.11 -15.88 -6.72
CA ASN A 34 -2.83 -17.31 -6.86
C ASN A 34 -2.13 -17.58 -8.19
N VAL A 35 -0.81 -17.76 -8.14
CA VAL A 35 0.03 -17.99 -9.33
C VAL A 35 0.45 -19.45 -9.51
N GLY A 36 -0.06 -20.37 -8.67
CA GLY A 36 0.40 -21.76 -8.62
C GLY A 36 1.89 -21.88 -8.23
N SER A 37 2.46 -23.08 -8.35
CA SER A 37 3.89 -23.32 -8.02
C SER A 37 4.85 -22.96 -9.16
N ASN A 38 4.33 -22.68 -10.36
CA ASN A 38 5.13 -22.32 -11.53
C ASN A 38 4.46 -21.15 -12.27
N PRO A 39 4.59 -19.91 -11.75
CA PRO A 39 3.99 -18.73 -12.37
C PRO A 39 4.46 -18.57 -13.81
N SER A 40 3.58 -18.09 -14.68
CA SER A 40 4.00 -17.76 -16.04
C SER A 40 5.10 -16.68 -16.01
N PRO A 41 6.04 -16.66 -16.97
CA PRO A 41 7.12 -15.69 -16.98
C PRO A 41 6.66 -14.23 -16.93
N SER A 42 5.50 -13.91 -17.53
CA SER A 42 4.94 -12.55 -17.51
C SER A 42 4.46 -12.14 -16.11
N VAL A 43 3.73 -13.02 -15.41
CA VAL A 43 3.27 -12.79 -14.03
C VAL A 43 4.45 -12.69 -13.07
N TYR A 44 5.43 -13.57 -13.23
CA TYR A 44 6.64 -13.57 -12.40
C TYR A 44 7.44 -12.27 -12.54
N VAL A 45 7.63 -11.80 -13.77
CA VAL A 45 8.40 -10.59 -14.07
C VAL A 45 7.65 -9.31 -13.69
N SER A 46 6.31 -9.30 -13.77
CA SER A 46 5.53 -8.10 -13.44
C SER A 46 5.39 -7.86 -11.93
N ASP A 47 5.43 -8.93 -11.12
CA ASP A 47 5.33 -8.85 -9.66
C ASP A 47 6.39 -7.93 -9.02
N GLY A 48 5.99 -7.29 -7.91
CA GLY A 48 6.80 -6.35 -7.15
C GLY A 48 6.36 -4.91 -7.35
N CYS A 49 7.20 -4.00 -6.89
CA CYS A 49 6.85 -2.61 -6.70
C CYS A 49 7.64 -1.68 -7.63
N ASN A 50 6.96 -0.70 -8.21
CA ASN A 50 7.57 0.43 -8.89
C ASN A 50 7.33 1.66 -8.00
N VAL A 51 8.39 2.39 -7.64
CA VAL A 51 8.28 3.57 -6.78
C VAL A 51 9.00 4.72 -7.44
N LEU A 52 8.39 5.91 -7.45
CA LEU A 52 9.02 7.11 -7.96
C LEU A 52 10.18 7.48 -7.03
N ALA A 53 11.41 7.48 -7.53
CA ALA A 53 12.61 7.70 -6.72
C ALA A 53 12.60 9.04 -5.98
N ALA A 54 11.87 10.03 -6.52
CA ALA A 54 11.69 11.35 -5.92
C ALA A 54 10.87 11.37 -4.62
N THR A 55 10.24 10.25 -4.23
CA THR A 55 9.52 10.09 -2.95
C THR A 55 10.40 9.50 -1.84
N MET A 56 11.64 9.12 -2.14
CA MET A 56 12.58 8.62 -1.14
C MET A 56 13.22 9.78 -0.35
N PRO A 57 13.81 9.52 0.84
CA PRO A 57 14.54 10.53 1.59
C PRO A 57 15.58 11.26 0.74
N GLY A 58 15.50 12.59 0.72
CA GLY A 58 16.33 13.45 -0.15
C GLY A 58 15.74 13.73 -1.53
N GLY A 59 14.56 13.17 -1.85
CA GLY A 59 13.81 13.46 -3.07
C GLY A 59 13.10 14.82 -3.04
N ASN A 60 12.58 15.24 -4.20
CA ASN A 60 12.04 16.59 -4.42
C ASN A 60 10.51 16.69 -4.43
N ILE A 61 9.77 15.59 -4.17
CA ILE A 61 8.32 15.64 -3.99
C ILE A 61 8.00 16.07 -2.56
N ALA A 62 7.84 17.37 -2.35
CA ALA A 62 7.51 17.93 -1.03
C ALA A 62 6.25 17.27 -0.45
N GLY A 63 6.32 16.86 0.81
CA GLY A 63 5.22 16.16 1.51
C GLY A 63 5.20 14.65 1.30
N TYR A 64 5.91 14.11 0.30
CA TYR A 64 5.98 12.68 -0.01
C TYR A 64 7.42 12.17 -0.15
N ASN A 65 8.41 12.87 0.40
CA ASN A 65 9.84 12.60 0.21
C ASN A 65 10.52 12.02 1.47
N LEU A 66 9.80 11.28 2.31
CA LEU A 66 10.34 10.59 3.49
C LEU A 66 10.36 9.06 3.30
N GLY A 67 10.05 8.58 2.09
CA GLY A 67 10.06 7.17 1.73
C GLY A 67 8.80 6.40 2.10
N LYS A 68 7.71 7.08 2.53
CA LYS A 68 6.49 6.36 2.96
C LYS A 68 5.66 5.84 1.81
N THR A 69 5.82 6.37 0.59
CA THR A 69 5.31 5.72 -0.62
C THR A 69 5.78 4.27 -0.70
N ALA A 70 7.07 3.97 -0.49
CA ALA A 70 7.56 2.59 -0.53
C ALA A 70 6.94 1.69 0.56
N VAL A 71 6.58 2.26 1.71
CA VAL A 71 5.91 1.55 2.80
C VAL A 71 4.46 1.22 2.44
N HIS A 72 3.72 2.19 1.93
CA HIS A 72 2.34 2.03 1.41
C HIS A 72 2.28 0.93 0.35
N GLU A 73 3.16 1.05 -0.64
CA GLU A 73 3.30 0.12 -1.75
C GLU A 73 3.66 -1.30 -1.29
N ALA A 74 4.60 -1.45 -0.35
CA ALA A 74 4.89 -2.76 0.25
C ALA A 74 3.68 -3.37 0.98
N GLY A 75 2.81 -2.54 1.58
CA GLY A 75 1.53 -2.95 2.15
C GLY A 75 0.62 -3.60 1.11
N HIS A 76 0.49 -3.01 -0.08
CA HIS A 76 -0.22 -3.64 -1.20
C HIS A 76 0.42 -4.95 -1.65
N TRP A 77 1.75 -5.01 -1.76
CA TRP A 77 2.42 -6.27 -2.12
C TRP A 77 2.16 -7.41 -1.12
N LEU A 78 1.88 -7.05 0.14
CA LEU A 78 1.48 -7.95 1.22
C LEU A 78 -0.05 -8.09 1.36
N GLY A 79 -0.85 -7.50 0.47
CA GLY A 79 -2.29 -7.73 0.36
C GLY A 79 -3.17 -6.81 1.20
N LEU A 80 -2.64 -5.67 1.65
CA LEU A 80 -3.47 -4.60 2.20
C LEU A 80 -4.15 -3.81 1.09
N LEU A 81 -5.38 -3.38 1.34
CA LEU A 81 -6.13 -2.47 0.48
C LEU A 81 -6.04 -1.06 1.09
N HIS A 82 -6.50 -0.06 0.34
CA HIS A 82 -6.65 1.29 0.89
C HIS A 82 -7.64 1.30 2.04
N THR A 83 -7.43 2.12 3.06
CA THR A 83 -8.36 2.24 4.21
C THR A 83 -9.76 2.69 3.79
N PHE A 84 -9.84 3.45 2.70
CA PHE A 84 -11.07 3.91 2.07
C PHE A 84 -11.61 2.99 0.98
N GLU A 85 -11.11 1.75 0.88
CA GLU A 85 -11.60 0.77 -0.09
C GLU A 85 -13.11 0.55 0.05
N GLY A 86 -13.80 0.40 -1.08
CA GLY A 86 -15.27 0.35 -1.12
C GLY A 86 -15.94 1.73 -1.14
N TYR A 87 -15.22 2.82 -0.81
CA TYR A 87 -15.68 4.21 -0.96
C TYR A 87 -17.05 4.47 -0.31
N SER A 88 -17.23 3.92 0.89
CA SER A 88 -18.53 3.81 1.55
C SER A 88 -18.35 3.70 3.06
N CYS A 89 -19.32 4.20 3.83
CA CYS A 89 -19.37 4.03 5.29
C CYS A 89 -20.09 2.75 5.73
N SER A 90 -20.20 1.79 4.81
CA SER A 90 -20.91 0.53 5.01
C SER A 90 -20.22 -0.58 4.21
N GLY A 91 -20.45 -1.83 4.63
CA GLY A 91 -19.80 -3.00 4.05
C GLY A 91 -18.51 -3.35 4.80
N ASN A 92 -17.55 -3.96 4.09
CA ASN A 92 -16.35 -4.50 4.72
C ASN A 92 -15.14 -3.54 4.65
N GLY A 93 -15.24 -2.40 3.97
CA GLY A 93 -14.11 -1.50 3.75
C GLY A 93 -12.90 -2.23 3.13
N ASP A 94 -11.75 -2.08 3.77
CA ASP A 94 -10.48 -2.75 3.45
C ASP A 94 -10.40 -4.22 3.92
N PHE A 95 -11.49 -4.77 4.47
CA PHE A 95 -11.63 -6.10 5.05
C PHE A 95 -10.76 -6.34 6.30
N ILE A 96 -10.51 -5.29 7.08
CA ILE A 96 -9.76 -5.35 8.32
C ILE A 96 -10.63 -4.69 9.41
N ALA A 97 -10.85 -5.40 10.52
CA ALA A 97 -11.86 -4.96 11.49
C ALA A 97 -11.38 -3.83 12.42
N ASP A 98 -10.06 -3.67 12.56
CA ASP A 98 -9.44 -2.66 13.44
C ASP A 98 -8.98 -1.39 12.70
N THR A 99 -9.29 -1.28 11.41
CA THR A 99 -9.22 -0.05 10.63
C THR A 99 -10.60 0.63 10.67
N PRO A 100 -10.70 1.87 11.20
CA PRO A 100 -11.93 2.66 11.13
C PRO A 100 -12.44 2.81 9.70
N GLN A 101 -13.77 2.87 9.54
CA GLN A 101 -14.40 3.07 8.23
C GLN A 101 -14.08 4.46 7.68
N GLU A 102 -13.74 4.50 6.40
CA GLU A 102 -13.39 5.71 5.65
C GLU A 102 -14.02 5.63 4.26
N SER A 103 -14.71 6.68 3.82
CA SER A 103 -15.35 6.68 2.49
C SER A 103 -14.56 7.45 1.44
N THR A 104 -13.60 8.27 1.86
CA THR A 104 -12.79 9.11 0.99
C THR A 104 -11.37 9.22 1.53
N SER A 105 -10.37 9.10 0.65
CA SER A 105 -8.97 9.24 1.01
C SER A 105 -8.67 10.61 1.62
N THR A 106 -7.62 10.68 2.42
CA THR A 106 -7.09 11.94 2.96
C THR A 106 -6.08 12.59 2.03
N ASP A 107 -6.14 13.92 1.94
CA ASP A 107 -5.06 14.75 1.41
C ASP A 107 -4.45 15.58 2.54
N GLY A 108 -3.13 15.71 2.56
CA GLY A 108 -2.42 16.43 3.61
C GLY A 108 -2.30 15.68 4.94
N CYS A 109 -2.53 16.40 6.05
CA CYS A 109 -2.55 15.84 7.42
C CYS A 109 -3.53 16.66 8.30
N PRO A 110 -4.85 16.53 8.08
CA PRO A 110 -5.86 17.32 8.77
C PRO A 110 -5.95 16.94 10.26
N ALA A 111 -5.74 17.89 11.16
CA ALA A 111 -5.74 17.63 12.61
C ALA A 111 -6.94 18.23 13.37
N LYS A 112 -7.53 19.33 12.88
CA LYS A 112 -8.60 20.06 13.59
C LYS A 112 -9.61 20.70 12.62
N PRO A 113 -10.87 20.23 12.60
CA PRO A 113 -11.35 19.02 13.27
C PRO A 113 -10.64 17.76 12.74
N ALA A 114 -10.73 16.64 13.48
CA ALA A 114 -10.33 15.35 12.92
C ALA A 114 -11.16 15.07 11.66
N LYS A 115 -10.54 14.49 10.63
CA LYS A 115 -11.27 14.09 9.43
C LYS A 115 -12.16 12.90 9.78
N ASP A 116 -13.43 13.01 9.44
CA ASP A 116 -14.43 11.99 9.68
C ASP A 116 -15.40 11.99 8.51
N SER A 117 -15.12 11.14 7.53
CA SER A 117 -15.95 10.95 6.35
C SER A 117 -17.16 10.04 6.63
N CYS A 118 -17.20 9.40 7.80
CA CYS A 118 -18.18 8.39 8.18
C CYS A 118 -18.78 8.64 9.57
N ALA A 119 -19.23 9.87 9.81
CA ALA A 119 -19.70 10.35 11.12
C ALA A 119 -20.89 9.57 11.73
N SER A 120 -21.58 8.72 10.97
CA SER A 120 -22.63 7.83 11.47
C SER A 120 -22.10 6.50 12.03
N VAL A 121 -20.81 6.22 11.90
CA VAL A 121 -20.11 5.01 12.37
C VAL A 121 -19.06 5.42 13.39
N ALA A 122 -18.77 4.56 14.36
CA ALA A 122 -17.78 4.86 15.39
C ALA A 122 -16.35 4.92 14.81
N GLY A 123 -15.61 5.95 15.16
CA GLY A 123 -14.22 6.17 14.73
C GLY A 123 -14.05 7.54 14.07
N VAL A 124 -12.83 7.81 13.61
CA VAL A 124 -12.50 8.90 12.70
C VAL A 124 -11.64 8.31 11.58
N ASP A 125 -11.51 9.00 10.46
CA ASP A 125 -10.74 8.50 9.32
C ASP A 125 -9.29 8.20 9.77
N PRO A 126 -8.71 7.05 9.41
CA PRO A 126 -7.42 6.60 9.92
C PRO A 126 -6.24 7.28 9.21
N ILE A 127 -6.18 8.62 9.23
CA ILE A 127 -5.25 9.44 8.44
C ILE A 127 -3.76 9.14 8.67
N HIS A 128 -3.43 8.53 9.82
CA HIS A 128 -2.06 8.17 10.18
C HIS A 128 -1.66 6.76 9.71
N ASN A 129 -2.59 6.03 9.09
CA ASN A 129 -2.36 4.69 8.55
C ASN A 129 -1.59 4.76 7.23
N TYR A 130 -0.58 3.92 7.06
CA TYR A 130 0.20 3.87 5.82
C TYR A 130 -0.62 3.54 4.57
N MET A 131 -1.84 2.98 4.70
CA MET A 131 -2.71 2.61 3.58
C MET A 131 -3.76 3.68 3.21
N ASP A 132 -3.70 4.87 3.82
CA ASP A 132 -4.41 6.07 3.32
C ASP A 132 -3.52 6.82 2.29
N TYR A 133 -3.90 8.03 1.87
CA TYR A 133 -3.17 8.93 0.96
C TYR A 133 -2.67 10.23 1.62
N SER A 134 -2.65 10.27 2.95
CA SER A 134 -2.03 11.36 3.70
C SER A 134 -0.56 11.60 3.32
N THR A 135 -0.06 12.78 3.67
CA THR A 135 1.37 13.12 3.48
C THR A 135 2.28 12.27 4.37
N ASP A 136 3.53 12.07 3.94
CA ASP A 136 4.51 11.19 4.59
C ASP A 136 4.71 11.50 6.08
N ALA A 137 4.69 12.80 6.44
CA ALA A 137 4.87 13.25 7.82
C ALA A 137 3.67 12.89 8.73
N CYS A 138 2.51 12.59 8.15
CA CYS A 138 1.32 12.19 8.86
C CYS A 138 1.34 10.70 9.23
N TYR A 139 2.01 9.86 8.44
CA TYR A 139 1.94 8.42 8.65
C TYR A 139 2.75 7.94 9.85
N THR A 140 2.15 7.06 10.64
CA THR A 140 2.80 6.46 11.80
C THR A 140 2.73 4.94 11.85
N ASN A 141 1.68 4.30 11.34
CA ASN A 141 1.43 2.90 11.70
C ASN A 141 0.67 2.07 10.65
N PHE A 142 0.83 0.76 10.79
CA PHE A 142 -0.17 -0.23 10.42
C PHE A 142 -0.95 -0.63 11.68
N THR A 143 -2.15 -1.19 11.53
CA THR A 143 -2.88 -1.81 12.65
C THR A 143 -2.39 -3.25 12.91
N PRO A 144 -2.64 -3.81 14.09
CA PRO A 144 -2.42 -5.24 14.34
C PRO A 144 -3.11 -6.15 13.31
N GLY A 145 -4.35 -5.84 12.93
CA GLY A 145 -5.11 -6.57 11.91
C GLY A 145 -4.48 -6.52 10.52
N GLN A 146 -3.93 -5.36 10.12
CA GLN A 146 -3.11 -5.24 8.92
C GLN A 146 -1.86 -6.13 9.01
N GLY A 147 -1.17 -6.13 10.15
CA GLY A 147 -0.04 -7.03 10.40
C GLY A 147 -0.38 -8.51 10.18
N GLN A 148 -1.50 -8.96 10.76
CA GLN A 148 -1.98 -10.33 10.62
C GLN A 148 -2.36 -10.67 9.17
N ARG A 149 -3.04 -9.75 8.48
CA ARG A 149 -3.40 -9.93 7.06
C ARG A 149 -2.17 -10.06 6.19
N MET A 150 -1.16 -9.21 6.38
CA MET A 150 0.10 -9.26 5.64
C MET A 150 0.79 -10.62 5.77
N GLN A 151 0.89 -11.15 7.00
CA GLN A 151 1.48 -12.47 7.25
C GLN A 151 0.70 -13.59 6.56
N THR A 152 -0.64 -13.53 6.65
CA THR A 152 -1.54 -14.52 6.06
C THR A 152 -1.43 -14.53 4.54
N MET A 153 -1.49 -13.36 3.92
CA MET A 153 -1.38 -13.17 2.48
C MET A 153 -0.02 -13.62 1.95
N TRP A 154 1.07 -13.27 2.64
CA TRP A 154 2.40 -13.75 2.26
C TRP A 154 2.50 -15.27 2.33
N SER A 155 2.01 -15.88 3.41
CA SER A 155 2.00 -17.34 3.58
C SER A 155 1.22 -18.05 2.48
N MET A 156 0.02 -17.55 2.14
CA MET A 156 -0.84 -18.17 1.13
C MET A 156 -0.30 -18.01 -0.29
N TYR A 157 0.14 -16.79 -0.64
CA TYR A 157 0.38 -16.42 -2.03
C TYR A 157 1.84 -16.35 -2.42
N ARG A 158 2.78 -16.31 -1.47
CA ARG A 158 4.21 -16.08 -1.78
C ARG A 158 5.13 -17.16 -1.23
N SER A 159 4.85 -17.68 -0.04
CA SER A 159 5.67 -18.74 0.56
C SER A 159 5.78 -19.98 -0.34
N GLY A 160 7.00 -20.49 -0.51
CA GLY A 160 7.30 -21.68 -1.31
C GLY A 160 7.19 -21.51 -2.83
N LYS A 161 7.08 -20.27 -3.33
CA LYS A 161 6.98 -19.93 -4.75
C LYS A 161 8.17 -19.10 -5.23
#